data_AF-A0AA38FYS2-F1
#
_entry.id   AF-A0AA38FYS2-F1
#
_cell.length_a   1.000
_cell.length_b   1.000
_cell.length_c   1.000
_cell.angle_alpha   90.00
_cell.angle_beta   90.00
_cell.angle_gamma   90.00
#
_symmetry.space_group_name_H-M   'P 1'
#
loop_
_entity.id
_entity.type
_entity.pdbx_description
1 polymer ?
#
loop_
_entity_poly.entity_id
_entity_poly.type
_entity_poly.pdbx_seq_one_letter_code
_entity_poly.pdbx_strand_id
1 'polypeptide(L)'
;GILTNDDFHQERLAQLELLDERHLTALDHLQIYQKGIKRAYDKRLHERTFKVGDLVLKENQHVTKLEKSKRGKFAPNWIGPYIITHIYGSGTYRLASLN
;
A
#
# COMPACT_ATOMS: atom_id res chain seq x y z
N GLY A 1 44.16 36.67 0.36
CA GLY A 1 44.81 35.48 0.92
C GLY A 1 44.35 34.29 0.13
N ILE A 2 45.26 33.41 -0.29
CA ILE A 2 44.93 32.22 -1.07
C ILE A 2 44.41 31.18 -0.07
N LEU A 3 43.17 30.71 -0.25
CA LEU A 3 42.60 29.62 0.54
C LEU A 3 43.49 28.38 0.35
N THR A 4 43.83 27.72 1.44
CA THR A 4 44.69 26.53 1.42
C THR A 4 43.89 25.31 0.97
N ASN A 5 44.56 24.27 0.49
CA ASN A 5 43.88 23.04 0.07
C ASN A 5 43.04 22.43 1.22
N ASP A 6 43.49 22.60 2.46
CA ASP A 6 42.78 22.15 3.66
C ASP A 6 41.45 22.89 3.87
N ASP A 7 41.40 24.21 3.61
CA ASP A 7 40.16 25.00 3.72
C ASP A 7 39.10 24.49 2.73
N PHE A 8 39.52 24.14 1.51
CA PHE A 8 38.63 23.55 0.49
C PHE A 8 38.13 22.15 0.90
N HIS A 9 39.00 21.34 1.49
CA HIS A 9 38.62 20.02 1.99
C HIS A 9 37.61 20.12 3.14
N GLN A 10 37.80 21.07 4.07
CA GLN A 10 36.85 21.30 5.17
C GLN A 10 35.49 21.80 4.67
N GLU A 11 35.47 22.75 3.74
CA GLU A 11 34.23 23.26 3.17
C GLU A 11 33.44 22.16 2.45
N ARG A 12 34.14 21.30 1.69
CA ARG A 12 33.52 20.15 1.03
C ARG A 12 32.93 19.14 2.03
N LEU A 13 33.62 18.88 3.14
CA LEU A 13 33.13 17.97 4.18
C LEU A 13 31.85 18.52 4.84
N ALA A 14 31.83 19.81 5.18
CA ALA A 14 30.65 20.45 5.76
C ALA A 14 29.44 20.42 4.81
N GLN A 15 29.67 20.57 3.49
CA GLN A 15 28.60 20.45 2.50
C GLN A 15 28.01 19.03 2.42
N LEU A 16 28.85 18.00 2.56
CA LEU A 16 28.41 16.60 2.57
C LEU A 16 27.64 16.27 3.83
N GLU A 17 28.11 16.71 5.00
CA GLU A 17 27.41 16.51 6.28
C GLU A 17 26.02 17.15 6.25
N LEU A 18 25.91 18.39 5.76
CA LEU A 18 24.62 19.06 5.60
C LEU A 18 23.68 18.30 4.65
N LEU A 19 24.22 17.69 3.60
CA LEU A 19 23.44 16.91 2.65
C LEU A 19 22.94 15.60 3.29
N ASP A 20 23.78 14.94 4.08
CA ASP A 20 23.42 13.74 4.82
C ASP A 20 22.36 14.02 5.88
N GLU A 21 22.48 15.12 6.63
CA GLU A 21 21.44 15.56 7.58
C GLU A 21 20.08 15.78 6.91
N ARG A 22 20.08 16.40 5.72
CA ARG A 22 18.85 16.61 4.93
C ARG A 22 18.26 15.30 4.46
N HIS A 23 19.08 14.37 3.99
CA HIS A 23 18.63 13.04 3.58
C HIS A 23 18.04 12.26 4.75
N LEU A 24 18.70 12.25 5.91
CA LEU A 24 18.21 11.59 7.12
C LEU A 24 16.85 12.17 7.55
N THR A 25 16.73 13.49 7.55
CA THR A 25 15.47 14.18 7.87
C THR A 25 14.35 13.80 6.87
N ALA A 26 14.66 13.79 5.57
CA ALA A 26 13.68 13.39 4.55
C ALA A 26 13.22 11.93 4.71
N LEU A 27 14.13 11.03 5.05
CA LEU A 27 13.82 9.62 5.31
C LEU A 27 12.93 9.45 6.54
N ASP A 28 13.20 10.18 7.63
CA ASP A 28 12.36 10.12 8.83
C ASP A 28 10.94 10.61 8.55
N HIS A 29 10.80 11.74 7.84
CA HIS A 29 9.50 12.25 7.42
C HIS A 29 8.75 11.26 6.53
N LEU A 30 9.43 10.63 5.56
CA LEU A 30 8.82 9.61 4.71
C LEU A 30 8.32 8.42 5.54
N GLN A 31 9.12 7.97 6.50
CA GLN A 31 8.76 6.87 7.39
C GLN A 31 7.55 7.22 8.24
N ILE A 32 7.50 8.43 8.82
CA ILE A 32 6.35 8.92 9.60
C ILE A 32 5.10 8.95 8.72
N TYR A 33 5.21 9.50 7.51
CA TYR A 33 4.11 9.58 6.56
C TYR A 33 3.56 8.20 6.19
N GLN A 34 4.44 7.26 5.82
CA GLN A 34 4.05 5.88 5.50
C GLN A 34 3.38 5.18 6.68
N LYS A 35 3.92 5.34 7.89
CA LYS A 35 3.31 4.81 9.13
C LYS A 35 1.92 5.41 9.36
N GLY A 36 1.75 6.71 9.11
CA GLY A 36 0.47 7.40 9.22
C GLY A 36 -0.58 6.84 8.25
N ILE A 37 -0.21 6.67 6.97
CA ILE A 37 -1.09 6.07 5.95
C ILE A 37 -1.48 4.65 6.37
N LYS A 38 -0.51 3.82 6.76
CA LYS A 38 -0.78 2.43 7.17
C LYS A 38 -1.76 2.39 8.33
N ARG A 39 -1.54 3.20 9.38
CA ARG A 39 -2.45 3.27 10.54
C ARG A 39 -3.86 3.71 10.15
N ALA A 40 -3.99 4.72 9.30
CA ALA A 40 -5.30 5.19 8.83
C ALA A 40 -6.03 4.11 8.02
N TYR A 41 -5.31 3.38 7.17
CA TYR A 41 -5.87 2.25 6.43
C TYR A 41 -6.29 1.12 7.36
N ASP A 42 -5.40 0.67 8.24
CA ASP A 42 -5.66 -0.44 9.19
C ASP A 42 -6.84 -0.11 10.11
N LYS A 43 -6.95 1.13 10.60
CA LYS A 43 -8.09 1.58 11.42
C LYS A 43 -9.43 1.52 10.67
N ARG A 44 -9.41 1.77 9.36
CA ARG A 44 -10.62 1.71 8.53
C ARG A 44 -10.98 0.26 8.17
N LEU A 45 -9.99 -0.62 8.10
CA LEU A 45 -10.17 -2.03 7.83
C LEU A 45 -10.80 -2.69 9.06
N HIS A 46 -12.11 -2.89 9.03
CA HIS A 46 -12.74 -3.83 9.96
C HIS A 46 -12.37 -5.24 9.52
N GLU A 47 -11.61 -5.96 10.35
CA GLU A 47 -11.37 -7.38 10.15
C GLU A 47 -12.72 -8.10 10.12
N ARG A 48 -13.09 -8.58 8.93
CA ARG A 48 -14.25 -9.44 8.75
C ARG A 48 -13.76 -10.88 8.68
N THR A 49 -14.16 -11.65 9.68
CA THR A 49 -13.99 -13.10 9.67
C THR A 49 -15.21 -13.73 9.02
N PHE A 50 -14.99 -14.67 8.10
CA PHE A 50 -16.05 -15.44 7.49
C PHE A 50 -15.99 -16.90 7.90
N LYS A 51 -17.11 -17.60 7.79
CA LYS A 51 -17.26 -19.02 8.09
C LYS A 51 -17.51 -19.82 6.81
N VAL A 52 -17.22 -21.12 6.86
CA VAL A 52 -17.65 -22.04 5.80
C VAL A 52 -19.18 -22.00 5.72
N GLY A 53 -19.70 -21.86 4.50
CA GLY A 53 -21.13 -21.69 4.24
C GLY A 53 -21.57 -20.22 4.07
N ASP A 54 -20.76 -19.24 4.46
CA ASP A 54 -21.11 -17.84 4.27
C ASP A 54 -21.17 -17.47 2.79
N LEU A 55 -22.18 -16.68 2.43
CA LEU A 55 -22.30 -16.07 1.11
C LEU A 55 -21.52 -14.76 1.05
N VAL A 56 -20.70 -14.63 0.02
CA VAL A 56 -19.83 -13.47 -0.19
C VAL A 56 -19.84 -13.01 -1.64
N LEU A 57 -19.54 -11.74 -1.83
CA LEU A 57 -19.26 -11.17 -3.15
C LEU A 57 -17.76 -11.08 -3.34
N LYS A 58 -17.30 -11.37 -4.56
CA LYS A 58 -15.88 -11.22 -4.93
C LYS A 58 -15.69 -9.91 -5.69
N GLU A 59 -14.59 -9.22 -5.45
CA GLU A 59 -14.24 -8.01 -6.19
C GLU A 59 -14.03 -8.35 -7.69
N ASN A 60 -14.61 -7.53 -8.56
CA ASN A 60 -14.44 -7.64 -10.00
C ASN A 60 -13.13 -6.98 -10.46
N GLN A 61 -12.05 -7.75 -10.45
CA GLN A 61 -10.69 -7.27 -10.77
C GLN A 61 -10.58 -6.55 -12.13
N HIS A 62 -11.41 -6.92 -13.11
CA HIS A 62 -11.42 -6.29 -14.43
C HIS A 62 -11.91 -4.83 -14.39
N VAL A 63 -12.82 -4.50 -13.47
CA VAL A 63 -13.37 -3.14 -13.30
C VAL A 63 -12.46 -2.27 -12.45
N THR A 64 -11.74 -2.85 -11.47
CA THR A 64 -10.86 -2.06 -10.60
C THR A 64 -9.48 -1.79 -11.18
N LYS A 65 -8.88 -2.72 -11.96
CA LYS A 65 -7.46 -2.60 -12.33
C LYS A 65 -7.16 -2.09 -13.74
N LEU A 66 -8.02 -2.25 -14.75
CA LEU A 66 -7.58 -1.88 -16.12
C LEU A 66 -8.66 -1.59 -17.17
N GLU A 67 -9.93 -1.99 -17.00
CA GLU A 67 -10.90 -2.00 -18.11
C GLU A 67 -12.22 -1.25 -17.87
N LYS A 68 -12.18 -0.13 -17.13
CA LYS A 68 -13.36 0.74 -16.99
C LYS A 68 -13.89 1.25 -18.34
N SER A 69 -13.01 1.43 -19.34
CA SER A 69 -13.42 1.91 -20.66
C SER A 69 -14.06 0.82 -21.54
N LYS A 70 -13.70 -0.46 -21.38
CA LYS A 70 -14.18 -1.54 -22.27
C LYS A 70 -15.51 -2.16 -21.85
N ARG A 71 -15.81 -2.21 -20.53
CA ARG A 71 -17.07 -2.76 -20.01
C ARG A 71 -18.13 -1.71 -19.66
N GLY A 72 -17.86 -0.44 -19.98
CA GLY A 72 -18.75 0.67 -19.70
C GLY A 72 -18.69 1.12 -18.24
N LYS A 73 -18.98 2.41 -18.02
CA LYS A 73 -18.97 3.11 -16.73
C LYS A 73 -19.85 2.45 -15.62
N PHE A 74 -20.69 1.49 -15.99
CA PHE A 74 -21.72 0.88 -15.14
C PHE A 74 -21.50 -0.62 -14.85
N ALA A 75 -20.33 -1.18 -15.18
CA ALA A 75 -20.04 -2.57 -14.80
C ALA A 75 -19.97 -2.69 -13.26
N PRO A 76 -20.55 -3.76 -12.66
CA PRO A 76 -20.57 -3.92 -11.21
C PRO A 76 -19.16 -4.18 -10.67
N ASN A 77 -18.82 -3.49 -9.57
CA ASN A 77 -17.55 -3.65 -8.85
C ASN A 77 -17.42 -5.01 -8.14
N TRP A 78 -18.55 -5.70 -7.94
CA TRP A 78 -18.66 -6.96 -7.21
C TRP A 78 -19.36 -8.00 -8.09
N ILE A 79 -18.92 -9.26 -8.01
CA ILE A 79 -19.47 -10.40 -8.75
C ILE A 79 -19.85 -11.53 -7.80
N GLY A 80 -20.77 -12.39 -8.25
CA GLY A 80 -21.29 -13.50 -7.46
C GLY A 80 -22.58 -13.13 -6.74
N PRO A 81 -23.24 -14.13 -6.15
CA PRO A 81 -22.79 -14.69 -4.87
C PRO A 81 -21.88 -15.93 -5.00
N TYR A 82 -20.93 -16.04 -4.07
CA TYR A 82 -20.07 -17.21 -3.86
C TYR A 82 -20.27 -17.75 -2.46
N ILE A 83 -20.04 -19.05 -2.28
CA ILE A 83 -20.01 -19.67 -0.95
C ILE A 83 -18.58 -19.97 -0.53
N ILE A 84 -18.27 -19.75 0.74
CA ILE A 84 -16.99 -20.18 1.31
C ILE A 84 -17.03 -21.67 1.58
N THR A 85 -16.09 -22.40 0.98
CA THR A 85 -15.97 -23.86 1.13
C THR A 85 -14.81 -24.26 2.03
N HIS A 86 -13.83 -23.38 2.22
CA HIS A 86 -12.66 -23.66 3.05
C HIS A 86 -12.01 -22.38 3.58
N ILE A 87 -11.40 -22.47 4.76
CA ILE A 87 -10.65 -21.40 5.42
C ILE A 87 -9.21 -21.88 5.60
N TYR A 88 -8.23 -21.17 5.04
CA TYR A 88 -6.82 -21.54 5.16
C TYR A 88 -6.09 -20.78 6.29
N GLY A 89 -6.74 -19.77 6.89
CA GLY A 89 -6.13 -18.87 7.87
C GLY A 89 -5.73 -17.52 7.26
N SER A 90 -5.39 -16.55 8.10
CA SER A 90 -4.88 -15.22 7.72
C SER A 90 -5.71 -14.49 6.65
N GLY A 91 -7.05 -14.62 6.72
CA GLY A 91 -7.98 -13.98 5.78
C GLY A 91 -8.05 -14.62 4.39
N THR A 92 -7.52 -15.83 4.21
CA THR A 92 -7.57 -16.56 2.92
C THR A 92 -8.68 -17.60 2.92
N TYR A 93 -9.55 -17.53 1.90
CA TYR A 93 -10.75 -18.36 1.78
C TYR A 93 -10.84 -19.02 0.39
N ARG A 94 -11.36 -20.26 0.33
CA ARG A 94 -11.73 -20.90 -0.94
C ARG A 94 -13.20 -20.58 -1.25
N LEU A 95 -13.44 -20.03 -2.43
CA LEU A 95 -14.79 -19.71 -2.92
C LEU A 95 -15.25 -20.75 -3.93
N ALA A 96 -16.52 -21.13 -3.87
CA ALA A 96 -17.20 -21.90 -4.91
C ALA A 96 -18.38 -21.10 -5.48
N SER A 97 -18.60 -21.22 -6.78
CA SER A 97 -19.80 -20.66 -7.42
C SER A 97 -21.02 -21.43 -6.96
N LEU A 98 -22.12 -20.71 -6.73
CA LEU A 98 -23.44 -21.32 -6.63
C LEU A 98 -23.87 -21.60 -8.07
N ASN A 99 -23.64 -22.82 -8.56
CA ASN A 99 -24.15 -23.22 -9.87
C ASN A 99 -25.67 -23.39 -9.82
#